data_AF-A0A6N7XUT7-F1
#
_entry.id   AF-A0A6N7XUT7-F1
#
_cell.length_a   1.000
_cell.length_b   1.000
_cell.length_c   1.000
_cell.angle_alpha   90.00
_cell.angle_beta   90.00
_cell.angle_gamma   90.00
#
_symmetry.space_group_name_H-M   'P 1'
#
loop_
_entity.id
_entity.type
_entity.pdbx_description
1 polymer ?
#
loop_
_entity_poly.entity_id
_entity_poly.type
_entity_poly.pdbx_seq_one_letter_code
_entity_poly.pdbx_strand_id
1 'polypeptide(L)'
;MYRGINEEIYELKERLRTKEKLDSFRIMTMEELNKQKQNLQNLRDILKKEEKDVTKLESMSLSTFFFDLIGKKEDKLDKERKEYLAVKMQYDECILAIRELEDEIKKCDKELMNYSSVKKEYEEAIKKKQEMIINEDGDKGRTLRDLLDKQNELKLNIKEVKEAINAGKNASGALSQMMEPLDSARNWGIWDMLGGGFFTDMVKHSKIDDANKMSYDVQQCLKRFQKELNDVNEFTDITVDIGSFATFADFFFDGLFADWFVQSKINESISNLDNANTKVGDIIEDLNRDLTIMESQQESIETKINKLLER
;
A
#
# COMPACT_ATOMS: atom_id res chain seq x y z
N MET A 1 44.67 -1.85 14.66
CA MET A 1 44.71 -2.39 13.28
C MET A 1 43.63 -1.76 12.41
N TYR A 2 42.37 -1.65 12.88
CA TYR A 2 41.24 -1.16 12.07
C TYR A 2 40.98 0.35 12.09
N ARG A 3 41.90 1.18 12.58
CA ARG A 3 41.62 2.61 12.83
C ARG A 3 41.18 3.36 11.56
N GLY A 4 41.89 3.18 10.45
CA GLY A 4 41.55 3.85 9.19
C GLY A 4 40.20 3.44 8.60
N ILE A 5 39.89 2.13 8.58
CA ILE A 5 38.60 1.64 8.07
C ILE A 5 37.43 1.98 9.01
N ASN A 6 37.69 2.12 10.33
CA ASN A 6 36.69 2.58 11.29
C ASN A 6 36.34 4.06 11.09
N GLU A 7 37.34 4.90 10.84
CA GLU A 7 37.16 6.32 10.51
C GLU A 7 36.38 6.47 9.18
N GLU A 8 36.75 5.71 8.15
CA GLU A 8 36.04 5.68 6.85
C GLU A 8 34.56 5.25 6.99
N ILE A 9 34.29 4.17 7.71
CA ILE A 9 32.92 3.70 7.97
C ILE A 9 32.11 4.75 8.75
N TYR A 10 32.73 5.43 9.70
CA TYR A 10 32.06 6.48 10.48
C TYR A 10 31.64 7.65 9.60
N GLU A 11 32.54 8.17 8.77
CA GLU A 11 32.24 9.26 7.83
C GLU A 11 31.14 8.87 6.84
N LEU A 12 31.19 7.66 6.29
CA LEU A 12 30.16 7.14 5.39
C LEU A 12 28.81 6.99 6.08
N LYS A 13 28.80 6.59 7.36
CA LYS A 13 27.57 6.51 8.18
C LYS A 13 26.96 7.88 8.45
N GLU A 14 27.76 8.91 8.70
CA GLU A 14 27.27 10.28 8.83
C GLU A 14 26.66 10.81 7.52
N ARG A 15 27.32 10.55 6.39
CA ARG A 15 26.80 10.89 5.06
C ARG A 15 25.48 10.16 4.77
N LEU A 16 25.36 8.88 5.14
CA LEU A 16 24.11 8.12 5.04
C LEU A 16 22.98 8.73 5.86
N ARG A 17 23.23 9.08 7.14
CA ARG A 17 22.22 9.73 7.99
C ARG A 17 21.78 11.08 7.43
N THR A 18 22.71 11.83 6.83
CA THR A 18 22.37 13.10 6.15
C THR A 18 21.46 12.85 4.96
N LYS A 19 21.77 11.84 4.14
CA LYS A 19 20.91 11.40 3.04
C LYS A 19 19.51 11.00 3.53
N GLU A 20 19.40 10.19 4.58
CA GLU A 20 18.11 9.76 5.14
C GLU A 20 17.24 10.94 5.61
N LYS A 21 17.85 11.96 6.22
CA LYS A 21 17.16 13.20 6.59
C LYS A 21 16.66 13.97 5.37
N LEU A 22 17.46 14.06 4.32
CA LEU A 22 17.08 14.70 3.06
C LEU A 22 15.94 13.93 2.37
N ASP A 23 16.01 12.60 2.30
CA ASP A 23 14.95 11.75 1.76
C ASP A 23 13.64 11.92 2.55
N SER A 24 13.70 11.93 3.88
CA SER A 24 12.53 12.18 4.74
C SER A 24 11.94 13.58 4.51
N PHE A 25 12.79 14.60 4.44
CA PHE A 25 12.35 15.96 4.13
C PHE A 25 11.64 16.02 2.77
N ARG A 26 12.24 15.41 1.74
CA ARG A 26 11.66 15.33 0.40
C ARG A 26 10.28 14.68 0.39
N ILE A 27 10.10 13.57 1.11
CA ILE A 27 8.80 12.88 1.22
C ILE A 27 7.76 13.81 1.84
N MET A 28 8.08 14.46 2.97
CA MET A 28 7.17 15.40 3.62
C MET A 28 6.80 16.58 2.70
N THR A 29 7.77 17.16 1.99
CA THR A 29 7.52 18.26 1.04
C THR A 29 6.67 17.80 -0.15
N MET A 30 6.84 16.57 -0.64
CA MET A 30 5.99 16.00 -1.70
C MET A 30 4.55 15.75 -1.23
N GLU A 31 4.36 15.30 0.00
CA GLU A 31 3.02 15.15 0.59
C GLU A 31 2.31 16.50 0.71
N GLU A 32 3.03 17.54 1.16
CA GLU A 32 2.49 18.90 1.23
C GLU A 32 2.17 19.45 -0.16
N LEU A 33 3.05 19.25 -1.14
CA LEU A 33 2.80 19.62 -2.53
C LEU A 33 1.52 18.97 -3.08
N ASN A 34 1.28 17.70 -2.77
CA ASN A 34 0.06 17.00 -3.18
C ASN A 34 -1.19 17.59 -2.52
N LYS A 35 -1.12 17.93 -1.23
CA LYS A 35 -2.23 18.62 -0.53
C LYS A 35 -2.52 19.99 -1.15
N GLN A 36 -1.49 20.77 -1.45
CA GLN A 36 -1.66 22.07 -2.11
C GLN A 36 -2.24 21.92 -3.52
N LYS A 37 -1.81 20.91 -4.30
CA LYS A 37 -2.40 20.62 -5.61
C LYS A 37 -3.89 20.24 -5.53
N GLN A 38 -4.28 19.47 -4.52
CA GLN A 38 -5.70 19.16 -4.26
C GLN A 38 -6.47 20.42 -3.86
N ASN A 39 -5.90 21.25 -2.99
CA ASN A 39 -6.50 22.54 -2.59
C ASN A 39 -6.68 23.48 -3.80
N LEU A 40 -5.68 23.57 -4.67
CA LEU A 40 -5.75 24.35 -5.91
C LEU A 40 -6.90 23.88 -6.81
N GLN A 41 -7.11 22.57 -6.93
CA GLN A 41 -8.22 21.99 -7.69
C GLN A 41 -9.58 22.46 -7.11
N ASN A 42 -9.74 22.39 -5.79
CA ASN A 42 -10.94 22.84 -5.10
C ASN A 42 -11.18 24.34 -5.27
N LEU A 43 -10.15 25.17 -5.05
CA LEU A 43 -10.20 26.61 -5.24
C LEU A 43 -10.54 26.99 -6.69
N ARG A 44 -10.02 26.24 -7.67
CA ARG A 44 -10.37 26.44 -9.08
C ARG A 44 -11.85 26.23 -9.35
N ASP A 45 -12.47 25.23 -8.73
CA ASP A 45 -13.89 24.95 -8.93
C ASP A 45 -14.79 25.94 -8.19
N ILE A 46 -14.35 26.46 -7.03
CA ILE A 46 -15.03 27.57 -6.34
C ILE A 46 -14.91 28.85 -7.18
N LEU A 47 -13.70 29.19 -7.65
CA LEU A 47 -13.45 30.39 -8.45
C LEU A 47 -14.32 30.43 -9.71
N LYS A 48 -14.49 29.29 -10.40
CA LYS A 48 -15.40 29.18 -11.56
C LYS A 48 -16.87 29.42 -11.22
N LYS A 49 -17.32 29.12 -9.99
CA LYS A 49 -18.69 29.39 -9.55
C LYS A 49 -18.86 30.89 -9.29
N GLU A 50 -17.97 31.48 -8.50
CA GLU A 50 -17.97 32.91 -8.20
C GLU A 50 -17.88 33.76 -9.49
N GLU A 51 -17.04 33.37 -10.45
CA GLU A 51 -16.94 34.04 -11.75
C GLU A 51 -18.26 34.00 -12.54
N LYS A 52 -18.98 32.88 -12.49
CA LYS A 52 -20.30 32.74 -13.13
C LYS A 52 -21.35 33.60 -12.46
N ASP A 53 -21.33 33.71 -11.14
CA ASP A 53 -22.28 34.52 -10.39
C ASP A 53 -22.06 36.02 -10.62
N VAL A 54 -20.80 36.47 -10.66
CA VAL A 54 -20.42 37.83 -11.06
C VAL A 54 -20.86 38.12 -12.49
N THR A 55 -20.51 37.28 -13.47
CA THR A 55 -20.86 37.49 -14.89
C THR A 55 -22.37 37.46 -15.16
N LYS A 56 -23.13 36.64 -14.42
CA LYS A 56 -24.60 36.61 -14.48
C LYS A 56 -25.21 37.92 -13.99
N LEU A 57 -24.70 38.49 -12.90
CA LEU A 57 -25.17 39.78 -12.39
C LEU A 57 -24.78 40.95 -13.29
N GLU A 58 -23.59 40.90 -13.91
CA GLU A 58 -23.12 41.91 -14.87
C GLU A 58 -23.93 41.90 -16.18
N SER A 59 -24.33 40.73 -16.68
CA SER A 59 -25.05 40.56 -17.95
C SER A 59 -26.56 40.87 -17.92
N MET A 60 -27.17 41.04 -16.73
CA MET A 60 -28.60 41.39 -16.62
C MET A 60 -28.84 42.85 -17.06
N SER A 61 -29.54 43.02 -18.19
CA SER A 61 -29.86 44.30 -18.84
C SER A 61 -30.78 45.22 -18.00
N LEU A 62 -30.49 46.52 -18.03
CA LEU A 62 -31.21 47.62 -17.37
C LEU A 62 -32.49 47.99 -18.16
N SER A 63 -33.49 47.13 -18.17
CA SER A 63 -34.82 47.50 -18.69
C SER A 63 -35.55 48.46 -17.74
N THR A 64 -36.37 49.35 -18.28
CA THR A 64 -36.94 50.58 -17.67
C THR A 64 -37.80 50.42 -16.39
N PHE A 65 -37.98 49.21 -15.86
CA PHE A 65 -38.82 48.91 -14.68
C PHE A 65 -38.06 48.65 -13.38
N PHE A 66 -36.74 48.86 -13.32
CA PHE A 66 -35.88 48.35 -12.24
C PHE A 66 -35.33 49.39 -11.24
N PHE A 67 -35.86 50.62 -11.14
CA PHE A 67 -35.25 51.66 -10.29
C PHE A 67 -35.12 51.31 -8.78
N ASP A 68 -36.06 50.55 -8.20
CA ASP A 68 -35.97 50.05 -6.80
C ASP A 68 -35.07 48.81 -6.62
N LEU A 69 -34.71 48.17 -7.73
CA LEU A 69 -33.88 46.96 -7.76
C LEU A 69 -32.42 47.25 -8.15
N ILE A 70 -32.13 48.43 -8.71
CA ILE A 70 -30.77 48.86 -9.07
C ILE A 70 -29.87 48.90 -7.84
N GLY A 71 -30.30 49.53 -6.73
CA GLY A 71 -29.49 49.57 -5.50
C GLY A 71 -29.22 48.18 -4.91
N LYS A 72 -30.25 47.32 -4.88
CA LYS A 72 -30.11 45.92 -4.40
C LYS A 72 -29.22 45.06 -5.31
N LYS A 73 -29.19 45.36 -6.62
CA LYS A 73 -28.32 44.68 -7.60
C LYS A 73 -26.87 45.12 -7.42
N GLU A 74 -26.62 46.40 -7.24
CA GLU A 74 -25.28 46.95 -6.98
C GLU A 74 -24.70 46.38 -5.68
N ASP A 75 -25.46 46.40 -4.58
CA ASP A 75 -25.04 45.79 -3.30
C ASP A 75 -24.69 44.30 -3.44
N LYS A 76 -25.50 43.57 -4.21
CA LYS A 76 -25.26 42.13 -4.45
C LYS A 76 -24.04 41.91 -5.34
N LEU A 77 -23.86 42.69 -6.39
CA LEU A 77 -22.70 42.61 -7.28
C LEU A 77 -21.39 42.89 -6.52
N ASP A 78 -21.40 43.89 -5.63
CA ASP A 78 -20.24 44.21 -4.79
C ASP A 78 -19.91 43.09 -3.81
N LYS A 79 -20.93 42.39 -3.28
CA LYS A 79 -20.72 41.21 -2.43
C LYS A 79 -20.04 40.07 -3.20
N GLU A 80 -20.56 39.73 -4.37
CA GLU A 80 -20.09 38.60 -5.19
C GLU A 80 -18.69 38.89 -5.75
N ARG A 81 -18.38 40.16 -6.06
CA ARG A 81 -17.01 40.58 -6.41
C ARG A 81 -16.03 40.40 -5.25
N LYS A 82 -16.43 40.68 -4.00
CA LYS A 82 -15.58 40.44 -2.82
C LYS A 82 -15.34 38.95 -2.59
N GLU A 83 -16.39 38.13 -2.73
CA GLU A 83 -16.30 36.66 -2.61
C GLU A 83 -15.36 36.10 -3.70
N TYR A 84 -15.52 36.52 -4.96
CA TYR A 84 -14.59 36.19 -6.06
C TYR A 84 -13.14 36.61 -5.78
N LEU A 85 -12.90 37.86 -5.36
CA LEU A 85 -11.55 38.36 -5.09
C LEU A 85 -10.88 37.60 -3.93
N ALA A 86 -11.62 37.25 -2.88
CA ALA A 86 -11.09 36.49 -1.76
C ALA A 86 -10.62 35.09 -2.20
N VAL A 87 -11.44 34.37 -2.99
CA VAL A 87 -11.08 33.05 -3.52
C VAL A 87 -9.91 33.15 -4.51
N LYS A 88 -9.87 34.22 -5.32
CA LYS A 88 -8.76 34.48 -6.25
C LYS A 88 -7.43 34.70 -5.51
N MET A 89 -7.43 35.47 -4.42
CA MET A 89 -6.22 35.66 -3.60
C MET A 89 -5.71 34.32 -3.06
N GLN A 90 -6.59 33.50 -2.50
CA GLN A 90 -6.23 32.16 -2.01
C GLN A 90 -5.71 31.24 -3.12
N TYR A 91 -6.31 31.33 -4.31
CA TYR A 91 -5.86 30.60 -5.49
C TYR A 91 -4.44 31.01 -5.93
N ASP A 92 -4.17 32.32 -6.01
CA ASP A 92 -2.87 32.85 -6.39
C ASP A 92 -1.79 32.52 -5.33
N GLU A 93 -2.11 32.62 -4.04
CA GLU A 93 -1.24 32.19 -2.93
C GLU A 93 -0.90 30.70 -3.01
N CYS A 94 -1.90 29.84 -3.30
CA CYS A 94 -1.70 28.41 -3.44
C CYS A 94 -0.77 28.08 -4.63
N ILE A 95 -0.85 28.81 -5.75
CA ILE A 95 0.08 28.65 -6.87
C ILE A 95 1.52 29.00 -6.46
N LEU A 96 1.71 30.08 -5.70
CA LEU A 96 3.04 30.48 -5.22
C LEU A 96 3.61 29.41 -4.29
N ALA A 97 2.82 28.92 -3.32
CA ALA A 97 3.23 27.84 -2.42
C ALA A 97 3.62 26.57 -3.19
N ILE A 98 2.84 26.18 -4.21
CA ILE A 98 3.16 25.03 -5.07
C ILE A 98 4.52 25.23 -5.76
N ARG A 99 4.79 26.43 -6.30
CA ARG A 99 6.08 26.71 -6.96
C ARG A 99 7.25 26.65 -6.00
N GLU A 100 7.09 27.19 -4.79
CA GLU A 100 8.11 27.14 -3.74
C GLU A 100 8.43 25.69 -3.34
N LEU A 101 7.40 24.88 -3.08
CA LEU A 101 7.54 23.46 -2.75
C LEU A 101 8.20 22.67 -3.89
N GLU A 102 7.83 22.94 -5.15
CA GLU A 102 8.46 22.31 -6.32
C GLU A 102 9.95 22.68 -6.44
N ASP A 103 10.32 23.93 -6.15
CA ASP A 103 11.71 24.37 -6.18
C ASP A 103 12.52 23.83 -4.99
N GLU A 104 11.92 23.67 -3.82
CA GLU A 104 12.52 22.97 -2.68
C GLU A 104 12.81 21.51 -3.00
N ILE A 105 11.84 20.79 -3.58
CA ILE A 105 12.03 19.40 -4.01
C ILE A 105 13.16 19.31 -5.03
N LYS A 106 13.21 20.21 -6.04
CA LYS A 106 14.30 20.23 -7.02
C LYS A 106 15.67 20.46 -6.39
N LYS A 107 15.77 21.34 -5.38
CA LYS A 107 17.03 21.58 -4.65
C LYS A 107 17.44 20.35 -3.87
N CYS A 108 16.49 19.73 -3.16
CA CYS A 108 16.70 18.50 -2.40
C CYS A 108 17.13 17.35 -3.32
N ASP A 109 16.48 17.17 -4.47
CA ASP A 109 16.84 16.17 -5.49
C ASP A 109 18.27 16.34 -5.98
N LYS A 110 18.70 17.58 -6.27
CA LYS A 110 20.09 17.87 -6.66
C LYS A 110 21.07 17.53 -5.56
N GLU A 111 20.74 17.82 -4.31
CA GLU A 111 21.60 17.49 -3.17
C GLU A 111 21.71 15.98 -2.97
N LEU A 112 20.59 15.25 -3.10
CA LEU A 112 20.53 13.79 -3.00
C LEU A 112 21.39 13.07 -4.06
N MET A 113 21.60 13.68 -5.24
CA MET A 113 22.51 13.14 -6.26
C MET A 113 23.94 12.96 -5.74
N ASN A 114 24.41 13.83 -4.82
CA ASN A 114 25.73 13.73 -4.20
C ASN A 114 25.88 12.54 -3.25
N TYR A 115 24.76 11.90 -2.89
CA TYR A 115 24.71 10.75 -1.98
C TYR A 115 24.36 9.44 -2.71
N SER A 116 24.33 9.46 -4.04
CA SER A 116 23.95 8.31 -4.87
C SER A 116 24.86 7.09 -4.67
N SER A 117 26.17 7.30 -4.51
CA SER A 117 27.16 6.24 -4.30
C SER A 117 27.41 5.88 -2.84
N VAL A 118 27.02 6.74 -1.89
CA VAL A 118 27.40 6.64 -0.46
C VAL A 118 26.94 5.33 0.17
N LYS A 119 25.73 4.85 -0.19
CA LYS A 119 25.24 3.56 0.30
C LYS A 119 26.14 2.40 -0.15
N LYS A 120 26.54 2.42 -1.42
CA LYS A 120 27.42 1.38 -1.99
C LYS A 120 28.82 1.46 -1.38
N GLU A 121 29.38 2.65 -1.25
CA GLU A 121 30.68 2.90 -0.60
C GLU A 121 30.68 2.36 0.85
N TYR A 122 29.61 2.64 1.60
CA TYR A 122 29.43 2.14 2.97
C TYR A 122 29.37 0.61 3.02
N GLU A 123 28.58 -0.02 2.15
CA GLU A 123 28.47 -1.48 2.06
C GLU A 123 29.82 -2.14 1.71
N GLU A 124 30.57 -1.54 0.77
CA GLU A 124 31.91 -1.99 0.39
C GLU A 124 32.92 -1.86 1.56
N ALA A 125 32.91 -0.73 2.28
CA ALA A 125 33.78 -0.51 3.44
C ALA A 125 33.48 -1.50 4.58
N ILE A 126 32.20 -1.76 4.86
CA ILE A 126 31.79 -2.77 5.85
C ILE A 126 32.25 -4.16 5.42
N LYS A 127 32.06 -4.54 4.15
CA LYS A 127 32.49 -5.84 3.63
C LYS A 127 34.00 -6.04 3.76
N LYS A 128 34.78 -5.03 3.37
CA LYS A 128 36.24 -5.04 3.50
C LYS A 128 36.68 -5.24 4.95
N LYS A 129 35.98 -4.61 5.90
CA LYS A 129 36.26 -4.79 7.34
C LYS A 129 35.92 -6.19 7.83
N GLN A 130 34.79 -6.75 7.37
CA GLN A 130 34.42 -8.13 7.67
C GLN A 130 35.50 -9.09 7.17
N GLU A 131 35.97 -8.93 5.93
CA GLU A 131 37.03 -9.74 5.34
C GLU A 131 38.34 -9.65 6.15
N MET A 132 38.72 -8.45 6.61
CA MET A 132 39.90 -8.28 7.49
C MET A 132 39.78 -9.10 8.78
N ILE A 133 38.63 -9.03 9.46
CA ILE A 133 38.41 -9.74 10.73
C ILE A 133 38.34 -11.26 10.52
N ILE A 134 37.74 -11.69 9.41
CA ILE A 134 37.61 -13.12 9.06
C ILE A 134 38.98 -13.72 8.71
N ASN A 135 39.83 -13.01 7.97
CA ASN A 135 41.13 -13.49 7.51
C ASN A 135 42.19 -13.57 8.61
N GLU A 136 41.99 -12.90 9.74
CA GLU A 136 42.85 -13.05 10.92
C GLU A 136 42.67 -14.42 11.63
N ASP A 137 41.68 -15.22 11.21
CA ASP A 137 41.40 -16.62 11.61
C ASP A 137 41.35 -16.88 13.14
N GLY A 138 41.05 -15.83 13.91
CA GLY A 138 40.79 -15.89 15.34
C GLY A 138 39.35 -16.25 15.70
N ASP A 139 39.06 -16.42 17.00
CA ASP A 139 37.70 -16.71 17.50
C ASP A 139 36.68 -15.63 17.07
N LYS A 140 37.13 -14.36 16.97
CA LYS A 140 36.32 -13.25 16.44
C LYS A 140 35.92 -13.47 14.99
N GLY A 141 36.85 -13.90 14.14
CA GLY A 141 36.61 -14.14 12.71
C GLY A 141 35.64 -15.30 12.47
N ARG A 142 35.81 -16.40 13.22
CA ARG A 142 34.86 -17.54 13.21
C ARG A 142 33.45 -17.10 13.64
N THR A 143 33.35 -16.40 14.77
CA THR A 143 32.06 -15.90 15.28
C THR A 143 31.39 -14.96 14.29
N LEU A 144 32.16 -14.07 13.64
CA LEU A 144 31.63 -13.14 12.64
C LEU A 144 31.11 -13.89 11.40
N ARG A 145 31.83 -14.90 10.93
CA ARG A 145 31.39 -15.75 9.80
C ARG A 145 30.06 -16.43 10.12
N ASP A 146 29.97 -17.11 11.27
CA ASP A 146 28.74 -17.81 11.69
C ASP A 146 27.55 -16.85 11.83
N LEU A 147 27.78 -15.63 12.31
CA LEU A 147 26.73 -14.60 12.42
C LEU A 147 26.28 -14.06 11.06
N LEU A 148 27.20 -13.89 10.12
CA LEU A 148 26.88 -13.44 8.75
C LEU A 148 26.11 -14.51 7.99
N ASP A 149 26.50 -15.77 8.11
CA ASP A 149 25.80 -16.90 7.49
C ASP A 149 24.36 -16.98 8.02
N LYS A 150 24.19 -16.95 9.36
CA LYS A 150 22.85 -16.88 9.99
C LYS A 150 22.05 -15.66 9.56
N GLN A 151 22.68 -14.50 9.40
CA GLN A 151 21.99 -13.29 8.93
C GLN A 151 21.46 -13.48 7.50
N ASN A 152 22.25 -14.11 6.63
CA ASN A 152 21.86 -14.36 5.24
C ASN A 152 20.72 -15.38 5.15
N GLU A 153 20.82 -16.49 5.88
CA GLU A 153 19.73 -17.48 6.00
C GLU A 153 18.43 -16.82 6.49
N LEU A 154 18.51 -16.06 7.57
CA LEU A 154 17.33 -15.38 8.14
C LEU A 154 16.72 -14.36 7.18
N LYS A 155 17.53 -13.63 6.40
CA LYS A 155 17.04 -12.71 5.36
C LYS A 155 16.28 -13.43 4.25
N LEU A 156 16.76 -14.60 3.83
CA LEU A 156 16.04 -15.44 2.86
C LEU A 156 14.73 -15.93 3.45
N ASN A 157 14.73 -16.44 4.68
CA ASN A 157 13.51 -16.91 5.36
C ASN A 157 12.45 -15.80 5.50
N ILE A 158 12.87 -14.60 5.92
CA ILE A 158 11.98 -13.43 6.01
C ILE A 158 11.37 -13.08 4.65
N LYS A 159 12.13 -13.22 3.56
CA LYS A 159 11.63 -12.95 2.21
C LYS A 159 10.53 -13.94 1.83
N GLU A 160 10.77 -15.24 2.00
CA GLU A 160 9.78 -16.28 1.69
C GLU A 160 8.49 -16.09 2.50
N VAL A 161 8.60 -15.79 3.80
CA VAL A 161 7.43 -15.51 4.66
C VAL A 161 6.65 -14.28 4.19
N LYS A 162 7.33 -13.20 3.77
CA LYS A 162 6.68 -12.00 3.22
C LYS A 162 5.95 -12.29 1.91
N GLU A 163 6.53 -13.12 1.05
CA GLU A 163 5.89 -13.55 -0.20
C GLU A 163 4.62 -14.38 0.08
N ALA A 164 4.66 -15.30 1.06
CA ALA A 164 3.49 -16.04 1.52
C ALA A 164 2.39 -15.13 2.11
N ILE A 165 2.74 -14.18 2.98
CA ILE A 165 1.77 -13.21 3.54
C ILE A 165 1.12 -12.40 2.41
N ASN A 166 1.90 -11.95 1.43
CA ASN A 166 1.37 -11.18 0.30
C ASN A 166 0.42 -12.01 -0.58
N ALA A 167 0.78 -13.26 -0.88
CA ALA A 167 -0.09 -14.17 -1.61
C ALA A 167 -1.39 -14.47 -0.83
N GLY A 168 -1.31 -14.64 0.49
CA GLY A 168 -2.46 -14.82 1.36
C GLY A 168 -3.39 -13.61 1.36
N LYS A 169 -2.85 -12.39 1.45
CA LYS A 169 -3.64 -11.14 1.37
C LYS A 169 -4.36 -11.01 0.04
N ASN A 170 -3.70 -11.37 -1.07
CA ASN A 170 -4.35 -11.39 -2.39
C ASN A 170 -5.47 -12.42 -2.45
N ALA A 171 -5.27 -13.61 -1.88
CA ALA A 171 -6.31 -14.64 -1.80
C ALA A 171 -7.51 -14.18 -0.95
N SER A 172 -7.29 -13.60 0.22
CA SER A 172 -8.35 -13.04 1.07
C SER A 172 -9.11 -11.90 0.37
N GLY A 173 -8.40 -11.04 -0.36
CA GLY A 173 -9.01 -9.99 -1.18
C GLY A 173 -9.91 -10.55 -2.29
N ALA A 174 -9.45 -11.55 -3.02
CA ALA A 174 -10.23 -12.21 -4.07
C ALA A 174 -11.47 -12.92 -3.49
N LEU A 175 -11.32 -13.64 -2.38
CA LEU A 175 -12.43 -14.29 -1.66
C LEU A 175 -13.49 -13.27 -1.22
N SER A 176 -13.05 -12.12 -0.68
CA SER A 176 -13.96 -11.05 -0.23
C SER A 176 -14.70 -10.39 -1.40
N GLN A 177 -14.03 -10.16 -2.53
CA GLN A 177 -14.67 -9.60 -3.73
C GLN A 177 -15.72 -10.54 -4.33
N MET A 178 -15.49 -11.86 -4.26
CA MET A 178 -16.46 -12.85 -4.73
C MET A 178 -17.69 -12.96 -3.81
N MET A 179 -17.55 -12.62 -2.52
CA MET A 179 -18.64 -12.66 -1.54
C MET A 179 -19.77 -11.66 -1.87
N GLU A 180 -19.44 -10.48 -2.38
CA GLU A 180 -20.38 -9.38 -2.65
C GLU A 180 -21.46 -9.69 -3.72
N PRO A 181 -21.13 -10.22 -4.93
CA PRO A 181 -22.13 -10.62 -5.90
C PRO A 181 -22.94 -11.84 -5.45
N LEU A 182 -22.35 -12.77 -4.68
CA LEU A 182 -23.06 -13.93 -4.14
C LEU A 182 -24.05 -13.55 -3.03
N ASP A 183 -23.68 -12.63 -2.14
CA ASP A 183 -24.60 -12.09 -1.14
C ASP A 183 -25.74 -11.29 -1.79
N SER A 184 -25.42 -10.50 -2.81
CA SER A 184 -26.43 -9.85 -3.64
C SER A 184 -27.39 -10.88 -4.25
N ALA A 185 -26.87 -11.95 -4.86
CA ALA A 185 -27.69 -13.02 -5.45
C ALA A 185 -28.55 -13.76 -4.42
N ARG A 186 -28.05 -13.97 -3.20
CA ARG A 186 -28.79 -14.52 -2.05
C ARG A 186 -29.97 -13.62 -1.66
N ASN A 187 -29.73 -12.31 -1.53
CA ASN A 187 -30.75 -11.34 -1.12
C ASN A 187 -31.86 -11.21 -2.18
N TRP A 188 -31.55 -11.35 -3.46
CA TRP A 188 -32.57 -11.41 -4.54
C TRP A 188 -33.39 -12.72 -4.54
N GLY A 189 -32.85 -13.83 -4.03
CA GLY A 189 -33.58 -15.09 -3.89
C GLY A 189 -34.68 -15.08 -2.83
N ILE A 190 -34.60 -14.19 -1.83
CA ILE A 190 -35.65 -13.99 -0.81
C ILE A 190 -36.87 -13.27 -1.42
N TRP A 191 -36.66 -12.41 -2.42
CA TRP A 191 -37.73 -11.72 -3.15
C TRP A 191 -38.54 -12.65 -4.07
N ASP A 192 -37.94 -13.72 -4.62
CA ASP A 192 -38.67 -14.75 -5.38
C ASP A 192 -39.74 -15.46 -4.53
N MET A 193 -39.49 -15.66 -3.23
CA MET A 193 -40.45 -16.29 -2.31
C MET A 193 -41.62 -15.37 -1.90
N LEU A 194 -41.53 -14.06 -2.20
CA LEU A 194 -42.53 -13.04 -1.87
C LEU A 194 -43.37 -12.57 -3.08
N GLY A 195 -43.20 -13.17 -4.26
CA GLY A 195 -44.18 -13.09 -5.36
C GLY A 195 -43.88 -12.14 -6.52
N GLY A 196 -42.69 -12.23 -7.16
CA GLY A 196 -42.31 -11.37 -8.29
C GLY A 196 -41.66 -12.08 -9.48
N GLY A 197 -42.39 -12.92 -10.21
CA GLY A 197 -41.82 -13.84 -11.22
C GLY A 197 -41.59 -13.34 -12.65
N PHE A 198 -41.00 -12.16 -12.90
CA PHE A 198 -40.60 -11.81 -14.29
C PHE A 198 -39.37 -10.89 -14.45
N PHE A 199 -38.94 -10.16 -13.40
CA PHE A 199 -37.75 -9.29 -13.44
C PHE A 199 -36.57 -9.81 -12.61
N THR A 200 -36.76 -10.87 -11.81
CA THR A 200 -35.79 -11.40 -10.85
C THR A 200 -34.72 -12.28 -11.50
N ASP A 201 -35.06 -13.04 -12.55
CA ASP A 201 -34.13 -13.98 -13.19
C ASP A 201 -32.95 -13.29 -13.89
N MET A 202 -33.17 -12.14 -14.55
CA MET A 202 -32.14 -11.49 -15.37
C MET A 202 -31.01 -10.86 -14.53
N VAL A 203 -31.36 -10.26 -13.39
CA VAL A 203 -30.39 -9.66 -12.45
C VAL A 203 -29.61 -10.75 -11.70
N LYS A 204 -30.28 -11.85 -11.36
CA LYS A 204 -29.69 -13.02 -10.72
C LYS A 204 -28.67 -13.71 -11.62
N HIS A 205 -28.99 -13.90 -12.89
CA HIS A 205 -28.05 -14.47 -13.88
C HIS A 205 -26.80 -13.60 -14.04
N SER A 206 -26.96 -12.28 -14.16
CA SER A 206 -25.80 -11.38 -14.26
C SER A 206 -24.86 -11.45 -13.06
N LYS A 207 -25.39 -11.61 -11.83
CA LYS A 207 -24.56 -11.68 -10.62
C LYS A 207 -23.88 -13.03 -10.43
N ILE A 208 -24.53 -14.10 -10.83
CA ILE A 208 -23.91 -15.43 -10.88
C ILE A 208 -22.80 -15.45 -11.95
N ASP A 209 -23.02 -14.83 -13.12
CA ASP A 209 -21.99 -14.72 -14.16
C ASP A 209 -20.81 -13.86 -13.74
N ASP A 210 -21.03 -12.80 -12.96
CA ASP A 210 -19.96 -11.99 -12.35
C ASP A 210 -19.16 -12.84 -11.34
N ALA A 211 -19.83 -13.58 -10.45
CA ALA A 211 -19.17 -14.49 -9.50
C ALA A 211 -18.38 -15.61 -10.23
N ASN A 212 -18.90 -16.10 -11.35
CA ASN A 212 -18.21 -17.10 -12.18
C ASN A 212 -16.90 -16.58 -12.75
N LYS A 213 -16.87 -15.31 -13.21
CA LYS A 213 -15.61 -14.68 -13.65
C LYS A 213 -14.62 -14.52 -12.50
N MET A 214 -15.10 -14.13 -11.33
CA MET A 214 -14.26 -13.96 -10.12
C MET A 214 -13.72 -15.27 -9.56
N SER A 215 -14.40 -16.41 -9.82
CA SER A 215 -13.98 -17.72 -9.35
C SER A 215 -12.58 -18.13 -9.85
N TYR A 216 -12.24 -17.75 -11.09
CA TYR A 216 -10.92 -18.01 -11.66
C TYR A 216 -9.83 -17.26 -10.89
N ASP A 217 -10.07 -15.99 -10.56
CA ASP A 217 -9.12 -15.16 -9.82
C ASP A 217 -8.90 -15.67 -8.39
N VAL A 218 -9.98 -16.10 -7.72
CA VAL A 218 -9.90 -16.77 -6.41
C VAL A 218 -9.04 -18.03 -6.50
N GLN A 219 -9.26 -18.86 -7.53
CA GLN A 219 -8.51 -20.10 -7.73
C GLN A 219 -7.01 -19.82 -7.91
N GLN A 220 -6.66 -18.85 -8.77
CA GLN A 220 -5.26 -18.49 -9.01
C GLN A 220 -4.59 -17.96 -7.74
N CYS A 221 -5.28 -17.10 -6.99
CA CYS A 221 -4.72 -16.54 -5.76
C CYS A 221 -4.50 -17.61 -4.68
N LEU A 222 -5.44 -18.54 -4.50
CA LEU A 222 -5.31 -19.63 -3.53
C LEU A 222 -4.20 -20.63 -3.94
N LYS A 223 -4.07 -20.97 -5.22
CA LYS A 223 -2.95 -21.80 -5.72
C LYS A 223 -1.60 -21.12 -5.52
N ARG A 224 -1.54 -19.81 -5.79
CA ARG A 224 -0.34 -19.01 -5.53
C ARG A 224 0.01 -19.07 -4.04
N PHE A 225 -0.97 -18.84 -3.17
CA PHE A 225 -0.77 -18.89 -1.72
C PHE A 225 -0.28 -20.27 -1.25
N GLN A 226 -0.91 -21.36 -1.72
CA GLN A 226 -0.46 -22.73 -1.44
C GLN A 226 0.99 -22.95 -1.86
N LYS A 227 1.40 -22.45 -3.03
CA LYS A 227 2.78 -22.53 -3.49
C LYS A 227 3.74 -21.79 -2.55
N GLU A 228 3.45 -20.53 -2.22
CA GLU A 228 4.33 -19.75 -1.34
C GLU A 228 4.39 -20.36 0.07
N LEU A 229 3.31 -20.98 0.57
CA LEU A 229 3.35 -21.74 1.83
C LEU A 229 4.29 -22.95 1.74
N ASN A 230 4.25 -23.70 0.63
CA ASN A 230 5.18 -24.82 0.43
C ASN A 230 6.64 -24.34 0.42
N ASP A 231 6.91 -23.20 -0.22
CA ASP A 231 8.24 -22.57 -0.24
C ASP A 231 8.66 -22.20 1.20
N VAL A 232 7.75 -21.69 2.04
CA VAL A 232 8.03 -21.45 3.47
C VAL A 232 8.39 -22.75 4.21
N ASN A 233 7.64 -23.83 4.03
CA ASN A 233 7.93 -25.11 4.71
C ASN A 233 9.18 -25.82 4.17
N GLU A 234 9.58 -25.58 2.91
CA GLU A 234 10.77 -26.18 2.31
C GLU A 234 12.04 -25.42 2.71
N PHE A 235 11.99 -24.08 2.71
CA PHE A 235 13.18 -23.24 2.85
C PHE A 235 13.35 -22.63 4.25
N THR A 236 12.36 -22.74 5.13
CA THR A 236 12.44 -22.18 6.49
C THR A 236 12.16 -23.23 7.56
N ASP A 237 12.61 -22.97 8.79
CA ASP A 237 12.28 -23.80 9.96
C ASP A 237 10.85 -23.56 10.50
N ILE A 238 10.05 -22.72 9.84
CA ILE A 238 8.64 -22.53 10.20
C ILE A 238 7.86 -23.74 9.71
N THR A 239 7.18 -24.40 10.64
CA THR A 239 6.18 -25.40 10.29
C THR A 239 4.82 -24.72 10.22
N VAL A 240 4.42 -24.29 9.03
CA VAL A 240 3.02 -23.97 8.78
C VAL A 240 2.26 -25.29 8.69
N ASP A 241 1.12 -25.41 9.37
CA ASP A 241 0.19 -26.53 9.16
C ASP A 241 -0.47 -26.39 7.77
N ILE A 242 0.31 -26.71 6.74
CA ILE A 242 -0.15 -26.78 5.36
C ILE A 242 -0.97 -28.06 5.15
N GLY A 243 -0.86 -29.07 6.02
CA GLY A 243 -1.62 -30.31 5.88
C GLY A 243 -3.12 -30.06 5.84
N SER A 244 -3.61 -29.20 6.72
CA SER A 244 -5.02 -28.78 6.76
C SER A 244 -5.42 -27.84 5.62
N PHE A 245 -4.50 -26.99 5.12
CA PHE A 245 -4.76 -26.07 4.01
C PHE A 245 -4.65 -26.72 2.62
N ALA A 246 -3.67 -27.59 2.38
CA ALA A 246 -3.53 -28.34 1.12
C ALA A 246 -4.68 -29.33 0.94
N THR A 247 -5.06 -30.06 1.99
CA THR A 247 -6.27 -30.91 1.97
C THR A 247 -7.52 -30.07 1.74
N PHE A 248 -7.59 -28.87 2.32
CA PHE A 248 -8.68 -27.93 2.05
C PHE A 248 -8.66 -27.44 0.60
N ALA A 249 -7.50 -27.05 0.07
CA ALA A 249 -7.34 -26.55 -1.29
C ALA A 249 -7.74 -27.62 -2.31
N ASP A 250 -7.27 -28.86 -2.15
CA ASP A 250 -7.63 -29.99 -3.00
C ASP A 250 -9.14 -30.27 -2.95
N PHE A 251 -9.73 -30.32 -1.75
CA PHE A 251 -11.18 -30.47 -1.59
C PHE A 251 -11.97 -29.28 -2.18
N PHE A 252 -11.47 -28.07 -2.00
CA PHE A 252 -12.08 -26.83 -2.48
C PHE A 252 -12.05 -26.78 -4.01
N PHE A 253 -10.93 -27.14 -4.63
CA PHE A 253 -10.73 -27.17 -6.08
C PHE A 253 -11.45 -28.32 -6.79
N ASP A 254 -11.49 -29.52 -6.23
CA ASP A 254 -12.05 -30.71 -6.90
C ASP A 254 -13.56 -30.88 -6.69
N GLY A 255 -14.12 -30.38 -5.58
CA GLY A 255 -15.53 -30.60 -5.23
C GLY A 255 -16.40 -29.33 -5.16
N LEU A 256 -15.84 -28.21 -4.70
CA LEU A 256 -16.64 -27.01 -4.38
C LEU A 256 -16.79 -26.03 -5.55
N PHE A 257 -15.72 -25.80 -6.32
CA PHE A 257 -15.78 -24.90 -7.48
C PHE A 257 -16.74 -25.38 -8.57
N ALA A 258 -16.83 -26.69 -8.82
CA ALA A 258 -17.75 -27.25 -9.83
C ALA A 258 -19.23 -27.08 -9.45
N ASP A 259 -19.53 -26.94 -8.16
CA ASP A 259 -20.89 -26.95 -7.59
C ASP A 259 -21.49 -25.55 -7.36
N TRP A 260 -20.68 -24.48 -7.37
CA TRP A 260 -21.12 -23.09 -7.21
C TRP A 260 -22.05 -22.59 -8.32
N PHE A 261 -22.07 -23.30 -9.46
CA PHE A 261 -22.88 -22.98 -10.62
C PHE A 261 -24.35 -23.42 -10.51
N VAL A 262 -24.76 -23.97 -9.36
CA VAL A 262 -26.14 -24.42 -9.12
C VAL A 262 -26.84 -23.47 -8.15
N GLN A 263 -27.96 -22.89 -8.60
CA GLN A 263 -28.77 -21.91 -7.86
C GLN A 263 -29.20 -22.38 -6.45
N SER A 264 -29.31 -23.68 -6.19
CA SER A 264 -29.66 -24.24 -4.88
C SER A 264 -28.52 -24.21 -3.84
N LYS A 265 -27.29 -23.88 -4.27
CA LYS A 265 -26.08 -23.96 -3.44
C LYS A 265 -25.43 -22.61 -3.10
N ILE A 266 -26.11 -21.47 -3.34
CA ILE A 266 -25.55 -20.13 -3.05
C ILE A 266 -25.17 -19.97 -1.57
N ASN A 267 -26.02 -20.42 -0.63
CA ASN A 267 -25.74 -20.33 0.80
C ASN A 267 -24.54 -21.20 1.21
N GLU A 268 -24.41 -22.38 0.62
CA GLU A 268 -23.25 -23.26 0.80
C GLU A 268 -21.99 -22.61 0.23
N SER A 269 -22.09 -21.96 -0.94
CA SER A 269 -20.98 -21.25 -1.58
C SER A 269 -20.44 -20.11 -0.72
N ILE A 270 -21.34 -19.30 -0.14
CA ILE A 270 -20.98 -18.22 0.79
C ILE A 270 -20.31 -18.78 2.04
N SER A 271 -20.88 -19.83 2.65
CA SER A 271 -20.28 -20.48 3.83
C SER A 271 -18.87 -21.00 3.55
N ASN A 272 -18.64 -21.57 2.37
CA ASN A 272 -17.33 -22.09 1.99
C ASN A 272 -16.31 -20.97 1.69
N LEU A 273 -16.73 -19.85 1.09
CA LEU A 273 -15.89 -18.66 0.94
C LEU A 273 -15.49 -18.06 2.28
N ASP A 274 -16.43 -18.01 3.24
CA ASP A 274 -16.17 -17.50 4.59
C ASP A 274 -15.17 -18.38 5.35
N ASN A 275 -15.36 -19.71 5.27
CA ASN A 275 -14.41 -20.68 5.84
C ASN A 275 -13.03 -20.59 5.20
N ALA A 276 -12.97 -20.43 3.87
CA ALA A 276 -11.71 -20.24 3.14
C ALA A 276 -10.99 -18.97 3.61
N ASN A 277 -11.74 -17.87 3.72
CA ASN A 277 -11.20 -16.57 4.11
C ASN A 277 -10.71 -16.58 5.57
N THR A 278 -11.44 -17.25 6.45
CA THR A 278 -11.03 -17.45 7.86
C THR A 278 -9.72 -18.22 7.93
N LYS A 279 -9.60 -19.37 7.24
CA LYS A 279 -8.36 -20.16 7.20
C LYS A 279 -7.17 -19.38 6.64
N VAL A 280 -7.38 -18.63 5.55
CA VAL A 280 -6.33 -17.76 4.99
C VAL A 280 -5.93 -16.70 6.01
N GLY A 281 -6.89 -16.10 6.71
CA GLY A 281 -6.65 -15.13 7.79
C GLY A 281 -5.82 -15.70 8.93
N ASP A 282 -6.19 -16.87 9.44
CA ASP A 282 -5.48 -17.55 10.54
C ASP A 282 -4.01 -17.82 10.17
N ILE A 283 -3.76 -18.35 8.97
CA ILE A 283 -2.40 -18.61 8.49
C ILE A 283 -1.60 -17.30 8.34
N ILE A 284 -2.21 -16.25 7.81
CA ILE A 284 -1.56 -14.93 7.71
C ILE A 284 -1.20 -14.40 9.10
N GLU A 285 -2.07 -14.58 10.10
CA GLU A 285 -1.80 -14.15 11.47
C GLU A 285 -0.59 -14.89 12.06
N ASP A 286 -0.53 -16.21 11.90
CA ASP A 286 0.61 -17.03 12.31
C ASP A 286 1.91 -16.60 11.61
N LEU A 287 1.87 -16.42 10.29
CA LEU A 287 3.03 -15.96 9.51
C LEU A 287 3.50 -14.56 9.95
N ASN A 288 2.60 -13.64 10.29
CA ASN A 288 2.98 -12.32 10.80
C ASN A 288 3.65 -12.40 12.18
N ARG A 289 3.18 -13.32 13.05
CA ARG A 289 3.81 -13.57 14.34
C ARG A 289 5.24 -14.08 14.15
N ASP A 290 5.44 -15.06 13.28
CA ASP A 290 6.75 -15.64 13.00
C ASP A 290 7.68 -14.62 12.32
N LEU A 291 7.14 -13.83 11.38
CA LEU A 291 7.87 -12.71 10.77
C LEU A 291 8.38 -11.73 11.82
N THR A 292 7.55 -11.36 12.79
CA THR A 292 7.94 -10.43 13.88
C THR A 292 9.08 -11.00 14.71
N ILE A 293 9.04 -12.31 15.01
CA ILE A 293 10.11 -13.02 15.73
C ILE A 293 11.40 -13.01 14.91
N MET A 294 11.31 -13.33 13.62
CA MET A 294 12.47 -13.33 12.72
C MET A 294 13.09 -11.95 12.56
N GLU A 295 12.29 -10.90 12.43
CA GLU A 295 12.78 -9.51 12.35
C GLU A 295 13.51 -9.09 13.64
N SER A 296 12.98 -9.47 14.81
CA SER A 296 13.66 -9.28 16.10
C SER A 296 14.98 -10.05 16.21
N GLN A 297 15.02 -11.30 15.73
CA GLN A 297 16.25 -12.08 15.67
C GLN A 297 17.28 -11.45 14.72
N GLN A 298 16.83 -10.91 13.58
CA GLN A 298 17.68 -10.23 12.62
C GLN A 298 18.33 -8.99 13.23
N GLU A 299 17.56 -8.17 13.96
CA GLU A 299 18.07 -7.00 14.67
C GLU A 299 19.09 -7.38 15.76
N SER A 300 18.84 -8.48 16.47
CA SER A 300 19.77 -9.02 17.48
C SER A 300 21.09 -9.48 16.86
N ILE A 301 21.04 -10.18 15.72
CA ILE A 301 22.24 -10.62 14.98
C ILE A 301 23.00 -9.41 14.44
N GLU A 302 22.31 -8.43 13.85
CA GLU A 302 22.91 -7.20 13.35
C GLU A 302 23.62 -6.42 14.46
N THR A 303 23.00 -6.33 15.64
CA THR A 303 23.61 -5.70 16.82
C THR A 303 24.89 -6.43 17.26
N LYS A 304 24.90 -7.78 17.23
CA LYS A 304 26.08 -8.58 17.56
C LYS A 304 27.20 -8.37 16.53
N ILE A 305 26.86 -8.35 15.24
CA ILE A 305 27.81 -8.07 14.15
C ILE A 305 28.42 -6.67 14.35
N ASN A 306 27.59 -5.64 14.57
CA ASN A 306 28.05 -4.27 14.77
C ASN A 306 29.01 -4.16 15.97
N LYS A 307 28.71 -4.83 17.09
CA LYS A 307 29.62 -4.87 18.26
C LYS A 307 30.96 -5.56 17.96
N LEU A 308 30.98 -6.56 17.08
CA LEU A 308 32.22 -7.20 16.65
C LEU A 308 33.01 -6.29 15.70
N LEU A 309 32.32 -5.55 14.83
CA LEU A 309 32.95 -4.58 13.96
C LEU A 309 33.50 -3.39 14.76
N GLU A 310 32.82 -2.89 15.78
CA GLU A 310 33.28 -1.73 16.57
C GLU A 310 34.56 -2.00 17.40
N ARG A 311 34.97 -3.27 17.59
CA ARG A 311 36.09 -3.71 18.46
C ARG A 311 37.36 -4.12 17.72
#